data_AF-A0A147K5B5-F1
#
_entry.id   AF-A0A147K5B5-F1
#
_cell.length_a   1.000
_cell.length_b   1.000
_cell.length_c   1.000
_cell.angle_alpha   90.00
_cell.angle_beta   90.00
_cell.angle_gamma   90.00
#
_symmetry.space_group_name_H-M   'P 1'
#
loop_
_entity.id
_entity.type
_entity.pdbx_description
1 polymer ?
#
loop_
_entity_poly.entity_id
_entity_poly.type
_entity_poly.pdbx_seq_one_letter_code
_entity_poly.pdbx_strand_id
1 'polypeptide(L)'
;MSYEKVSQAKQLVVGTKQTVKAIKAGDIQQVVIAKDADYKVVSKLLQASKDMNVEVLYVDSMKKLGKACGIDVAAATVGIMK
;
A
#
# COMPACT_ATOMS: atom_id res chain seq x y z
N MET A 1 -7.60 -4.51 13.43
CA MET A 1 -7.87 -4.01 12.05
C MET A 1 -6.55 -3.63 11.43
N SER A 2 -5.83 -4.67 10.99
CA SER A 2 -4.51 -4.93 11.51
C SER A 2 -3.37 -4.57 10.55
N TYR A 3 -2.53 -3.66 11.03
CA TYR A 3 -1.14 -3.46 10.62
C TYR A 3 -0.31 -4.77 10.63
N GLU A 4 -0.81 -5.84 11.25
CA GLU A 4 -0.18 -7.17 11.23
C GLU A 4 -0.08 -7.76 9.82
N LYS A 5 -1.03 -7.50 8.91
CA LYS A 5 -0.96 -8.04 7.54
C LYS A 5 0.26 -7.54 6.77
N VAL A 6 0.62 -6.27 6.95
CA VAL A 6 1.85 -5.72 6.35
C VAL A 6 3.10 -6.18 7.11
N SER A 7 3.02 -6.37 8.42
CA SER A 7 4.16 -6.87 9.21
C SER A 7 4.52 -8.33 8.90
N GLN A 8 3.54 -9.17 8.55
CA GLN A 8 3.74 -10.58 8.21
C GLN A 8 4.09 -10.83 6.74
N ALA A 9 3.95 -9.83 5.87
CA ALA A 9 4.21 -9.99 4.46
C ALA A 9 5.71 -10.12 4.18
N LYS A 10 6.10 -11.15 3.41
CA LYS A 10 7.50 -11.36 2.99
C LYS A 10 8.00 -10.32 2.00
N GLN A 11 7.13 -9.88 1.10
CA GLN A 11 7.48 -8.91 0.06
C GLN A 11 6.49 -7.75 0.06
N LEU A 12 7.02 -6.56 0.31
CA LEU A 12 6.30 -5.32 0.45
C LEU A 12 6.85 -4.33 -0.57
N VAL A 13 5.95 -3.60 -1.21
CA VAL A 13 6.29 -2.50 -2.12
C VAL A 13 5.85 -1.19 -1.49
N VAL A 14 6.82 -0.42 -1.03
CA VAL A 14 6.57 0.88 -0.42
C VAL A 14 6.68 1.98 -1.47
N GLY A 15 5.69 2.87 -1.49
CA GLY A 15 5.69 4.06 -2.32
C GLY A 15 4.81 3.93 -3.57
N THR A 16 4.06 4.99 -3.85
CA THR A 16 2.93 4.95 -4.78
C THR A 16 3.31 4.57 -6.20
N LYS A 17 4.43 5.09 -6.72
CA LYS A 17 4.91 4.75 -8.08
C LYS A 17 5.26 3.26 -8.21
N GLN A 18 5.95 2.72 -7.21
CA GLN A 18 6.35 1.31 -7.18
C GLN A 18 5.12 0.43 -7.05
N THR A 19 4.18 0.79 -6.16
CA THR A 19 2.94 0.04 -5.97
C THR A 19 2.10 0.04 -7.24
N VAL A 20 1.94 1.18 -7.93
CA VAL A 20 1.23 1.24 -9.24
C VAL A 20 1.90 0.34 -10.28
N LYS A 21 3.24 0.31 -10.32
CA LYS A 21 3.97 -0.55 -11.25
C LYS A 21 3.74 -2.03 -10.94
N ALA A 22 3.82 -2.41 -9.67
CA ALA A 22 3.60 -3.79 -9.22
C ALA A 22 2.14 -4.22 -9.37
N ILE A 23 1.17 -3.32 -9.16
CA ILE A 23 -0.26 -3.58 -9.45
C ILE A 23 -0.41 -3.92 -10.93
N LYS A 24 0.15 -3.11 -11.84
CA LYS A 24 0.09 -3.36 -13.28
C LYS A 24 0.80 -4.64 -13.72
N ALA A 25 1.85 -5.04 -13.01
CA ALA A 25 2.53 -6.31 -13.23
C ALA A 25 1.70 -7.51 -12.72
N GLY A 26 0.66 -7.26 -11.90
CA GLY A 26 -0.16 -8.29 -11.31
C GLY A 26 0.53 -9.01 -10.15
N ASP A 27 1.59 -8.43 -9.56
CA ASP A 27 2.34 -9.02 -8.44
C ASP A 27 1.76 -8.63 -7.07
N ILE A 28 0.76 -7.77 -7.02
CA ILE A 28 0.16 -7.26 -5.78
C ILE A 28 -1.10 -8.02 -5.43
N GLN A 29 -1.20 -8.47 -4.18
CA GLN A 29 -2.39 -9.10 -3.61
C GLN A 29 -3.28 -8.08 -2.90
N GLN A 30 -2.67 -7.19 -2.11
CA GLN A 30 -3.39 -6.20 -1.29
C GLN A 30 -2.61 -4.88 -1.26
N VAL A 31 -3.32 -3.77 -1.10
CA VAL A 31 -2.71 -2.45 -0.95
C VAL A 31 -3.25 -1.77 0.29
N VAL A 32 -2.36 -1.18 1.08
CA VAL A 32 -2.67 -0.41 2.27
C VAL A 32 -2.36 1.06 2.02
N ILE A 33 -3.32 1.92 2.30
CA ILE A 33 -3.29 3.36 2.03
C ILE A 33 -3.52 4.10 3.33
N ALA A 34 -2.65 5.05 3.64
CA ALA A 34 -2.88 5.93 4.77
C ALA A 34 -3.93 7.00 4.42
N LYS A 35 -4.88 7.29 5.31
CA LYS A 35 -5.89 8.35 5.13
C LYS A 35 -5.27 9.75 5.02
N ASP A 36 -4.12 9.94 5.66
CA ASP A 36 -3.33 11.17 5.63
C ASP A 36 -2.58 11.35 4.29
N ALA A 37 -2.54 10.31 3.44
CA ALA A 37 -1.86 10.39 2.14
C ALA A 37 -2.59 11.32 1.16
N ASP A 38 -1.80 11.99 0.32
CA ASP A 38 -2.32 12.91 -0.70
C ASP A 38 -3.27 12.19 -1.69
N TYR A 39 -4.51 12.66 -1.75
CA TYR A 39 -5.54 12.07 -2.60
C TYR A 39 -5.17 12.05 -4.08
N LYS A 40 -4.45 13.06 -4.61
CA LYS A 40 -4.04 13.06 -6.03
C LYS A 40 -3.10 11.90 -6.36
N VAL A 41 -2.25 11.55 -5.41
CA VAL A 41 -1.28 10.46 -5.54
C VAL A 41 -2.00 9.11 -5.40
N VAL A 42 -2.86 9.01 -4.40
CA VAL A 42 -3.66 7.81 -4.11
C VAL A 42 -4.70 7.51 -5.20
N SER A 43 -5.31 8.52 -5.82
CA SER A 43 -6.37 8.36 -6.83
C SER A 43 -5.91 7.52 -8.03
N LYS A 44 -4.67 7.74 -8.52
CA LYS A 44 -4.07 6.92 -9.59
C LYS A 44 -3.91 5.46 -9.18
N LEU A 45 -3.54 5.24 -7.92
CA LEU A 45 -3.37 3.90 -7.37
C LEU A 45 -4.71 3.20 -7.17
N LEU A 46 -5.70 3.90 -6.63
CA LEU A 46 -7.08 3.42 -6.49
C LEU A 46 -7.65 2.95 -7.82
N GLN A 47 -7.42 3.71 -8.89
CA GLN A 47 -7.88 3.36 -10.22
C GLN A 47 -7.17 2.11 -10.74
N ALA A 48 -5.84 2.04 -10.64
CA ALA A 48 -5.08 0.86 -11.01
C ALA A 48 -5.48 -0.40 -10.19
N SER A 49 -5.69 -0.25 -8.89
CA SER A 49 -6.17 -1.32 -8.02
C SER A 49 -7.57 -1.79 -8.41
N LYS A 50 -8.46 -0.86 -8.79
CA LYS A 50 -9.81 -1.20 -9.24
C LYS A 50 -9.81 -1.96 -10.57
N ASP A 51 -8.98 -1.53 -11.52
CA ASP A 51 -8.78 -2.23 -12.81
C ASP A 51 -8.28 -3.66 -12.61
N MET A 52 -7.33 -3.87 -11.71
CA MET A 52 -6.71 -5.18 -11.44
C MET A 52 -7.43 -5.98 -10.34
N ASN A 53 -8.58 -5.50 -9.84
CA ASN A 53 -9.36 -6.10 -8.76
C ASN A 53 -8.55 -6.39 -7.48
N VAL A 54 -7.63 -5.49 -7.13
CA VAL A 54 -6.76 -5.60 -5.96
C VAL A 54 -7.46 -5.03 -4.73
N GLU A 55 -7.35 -5.73 -3.60
CA GLU A 55 -7.96 -5.31 -2.34
C GLU A 55 -7.26 -4.06 -1.78
N VAL A 56 -8.05 -3.04 -1.39
CA VAL A 56 -7.53 -1.78 -0.85
C VAL A 56 -7.97 -1.61 0.61
N LEU A 57 -7.01 -1.43 1.50
CA LEU A 57 -7.18 -1.23 2.93
C LEU A 57 -6.75 0.19 3.31
N TYR A 58 -7.48 0.81 4.24
CA TYR A 58 -7.15 2.15 4.73
C TYR A 58 -6.69 2.12 6.19
N VAL A 59 -5.67 2.92 6.49
CA VAL A 59 -5.12 3.10 7.85
C VAL A 59 -5.03 4.56 8.22
N ASP A 60 -5.06 4.90 9.51
CA ASP A 60 -5.16 6.30 9.93
C ASP A 60 -3.87 7.11 9.77
N SER A 61 -2.68 6.50 9.83
CA SER A 61 -1.42 7.27 9.79
C SER A 61 -0.31 6.60 8.97
N MET A 62 0.35 7.42 8.13
CA MET A 62 1.51 7.01 7.32
C MET A 62 2.68 6.53 8.17
N LYS A 63 2.89 7.16 9.34
CA LYS A 63 3.98 6.82 10.27
C LYS A 63 3.76 5.46 10.90
N LYS A 64 2.53 5.18 11.36
CA LYS A 64 2.17 3.87 11.91
C LYS A 64 2.26 2.79 10.84
N LEU A 65 1.86 3.09 9.62
CA LEU A 65 1.99 2.17 8.48
C LEU A 65 3.44 1.82 8.19
N GLY A 66 4.32 2.82 8.09
CA GLY A 66 5.75 2.58 7.88
C GLY A 66 6.37 1.73 8.99
N LYS A 67 6.12 2.10 10.25
CA LYS A 67 6.62 1.36 11.42
C LYS A 67 6.12 -0.09 11.44
N ALA A 68 4.88 -0.32 11.02
CA ALA A 68 4.32 -1.67 10.90
C ALA A 68 4.94 -2.50 9.76
N CYS A 69 5.44 -1.84 8.72
CA CYS A 69 6.18 -2.47 7.63
C CYS A 69 7.67 -2.68 7.96
N GLY A 70 8.12 -2.34 9.18
CA GLY A 70 9.52 -2.43 9.58
C GLY A 70 10.42 -1.36 8.96
N ILE A 71 9.85 -0.27 8.45
CA ILE A 71 10.62 0.85 7.89
C ILE A 71 10.52 2.08 8.80
N ASP A 72 11.64 2.80 8.93
CA ASP A 72 11.76 4.01 9.76
C ASP A 72 11.15 5.27 9.10
N VAL A 73 10.64 5.13 7.87
CA VAL A 73 10.08 6.24 7.08
C VAL A 73 8.56 6.16 6.97
N ALA A 74 7.91 7.32 6.91
CA ALA A 74 6.46 7.40 6.71
C ALA A 74 6.06 6.88 5.33
N ALA A 75 5.15 5.92 5.28
CA ALA A 75 4.66 5.34 4.03
C ALA A 75 3.22 5.80 3.76
N ALA A 76 3.02 6.52 2.66
CA ALA A 76 1.69 6.90 2.20
C ALA A 76 0.89 5.70 1.68
N THR A 77 1.59 4.77 1.02
CA THR A 77 1.01 3.60 0.35
C THR A 77 1.98 2.43 0.40
N VAL A 78 1.45 1.25 0.68
CA VAL A 78 2.19 -0.01 0.77
C VAL A 78 1.42 -1.10 0.02
N GLY A 79 2.05 -1.71 -0.97
CA GLY A 79 1.54 -2.92 -1.62
C GLY A 79 2.11 -4.17 -0.96
N ILE A 80 1.28 -5.17 -0.76
CA ILE A 80 1.66 -6.52 -0.34
C ILE A 80 1.72 -7.37 -1.61
N MET A 81 2.89 -7.95 -1.89
CA MET A 81 3.05 -8.91 -2.98
C MET A 81 2.55 -10.29 -2.55
N LYS A 82 2.18 -11.12 -3.54
CA LYS A 82 1.75 -12.51 -3.33
C LYS A 82 2.93 -13.41 -2.93
#